data_AF-A0A924XMS1-F1
#
_entry.id   AF-A0A924XMS1-F1
#
_cell.length_a   1.000
_cell.length_b   1.000
_cell.length_c   1.000
_cell.angle_alpha   90.00
_cell.angle_beta   90.00
_cell.angle_gamma   90.00
#
_symmetry.space_group_name_H-M   'P 1'
#
loop_
_entity.id
_entity.type
_entity.pdbx_description
1 polymer ?
#
loop_
_entity_poly.entity_id
_entity_poly.type
_entity_poly.pdbx_seq_one_letter_code
_entity_poly.pdbx_strand_id
1 'polypeptide(L)'
;MSENLSPQKIGFLDSLDKKADYIKSEFEKSGAQISEQTFTVDGKVYRNVIADFGANDKEKIIVGAHYDTAKDFSGADDNSSGIAGLIELSRLLSQTELPLQIELVAYALEEPPYFATQQMGSFIHADSLKKQNANVRLMICLEMIGYFTDENDSQNYPVSLLKLFYPSKGNFIVVVGSFGNGLTTRRLKASMISGVDLPIYSINAPDFVNGVDFSDHRNYWKLGYNAVMITDTAFYRNKNYHSNNDTSEKLDYPRMAKTIEATFAAIIEISK
;
A
#
# COMPACT_ATOMS: atom_id res chain seq x y z
N MET A 1 14.36 7.49 0.78
CA MET A 1 13.27 8.49 0.57
C MET A 1 12.88 9.14 1.90
N SER A 2 12.46 8.36 2.89
CA SER A 2 12.05 8.77 4.26
C SER A 2 12.95 9.82 4.94
N GLU A 3 14.26 9.59 5.00
CA GLU A 3 15.18 10.47 5.74
C GLU A 3 15.69 11.68 4.96
N ASN A 4 15.84 11.54 3.64
CA ASN A 4 16.45 12.58 2.80
C ASN A 4 15.44 13.61 2.32
N LEU A 5 14.16 13.25 2.26
CA LEU A 5 13.08 14.10 1.76
C LEU A 5 12.06 14.43 2.86
N SER A 6 12.45 14.41 4.14
CA SER A 6 11.51 14.63 5.24
C SER A 6 10.96 16.07 5.28
N PRO A 7 9.70 16.29 5.69
CA PRO A 7 9.10 17.62 5.82
C PRO A 7 9.92 18.58 6.69
N GLN A 8 10.59 18.06 7.72
CA GLN A 8 11.46 18.84 8.61
C GLN A 8 12.57 19.60 7.88
N LYS A 9 13.15 19.00 6.83
CA LYS A 9 14.34 19.54 6.16
C LYS A 9 14.01 20.59 5.10
N ILE A 10 12.84 20.48 4.48
CA ILE A 10 12.52 21.19 3.23
C ILE A 10 11.11 21.77 3.19
N GLY A 11 10.27 21.56 4.22
CA GLY A 11 8.86 21.97 4.24
C GLY A 11 7.94 20.89 3.66
N PHE A 12 6.68 20.88 4.10
CA PHE A 12 5.73 19.80 3.77
C PHE A 12 5.43 19.68 2.27
N LEU A 13 5.09 20.79 1.59
CA LEU A 13 4.78 20.77 0.16
C LEU A 13 5.99 20.39 -0.68
N ASP A 14 7.13 21.04 -0.45
CA ASP A 14 8.38 20.74 -1.15
C ASP A 14 8.84 19.29 -0.89
N SER A 15 8.56 18.75 0.30
CA SER A 15 8.77 17.33 0.62
C SER A 15 7.91 16.42 -0.25
N LEU A 16 6.60 16.70 -0.35
CA LEU A 16 5.71 15.91 -1.20
C LEU A 16 6.08 15.99 -2.68
N ASP A 17 6.39 17.17 -3.19
CA ASP A 17 6.78 17.34 -4.59
C ASP A 17 8.09 16.60 -4.90
N LYS A 18 9.10 16.70 -4.03
CA LYS A 18 10.36 15.96 -4.23
C LYS A 18 10.18 14.44 -4.09
N LYS A 19 9.29 13.98 -3.21
CA LYS A 19 8.95 12.56 -3.11
C LYS A 19 8.25 12.08 -4.39
N ALA A 20 7.28 12.85 -4.90
CA ALA A 20 6.61 12.55 -6.15
C ALA A 20 7.60 12.53 -7.34
N ASP A 21 8.49 13.52 -7.44
CA ASP A 21 9.56 13.56 -8.45
C ASP A 21 10.47 12.32 -8.37
N TYR A 22 10.87 11.94 -7.16
CA TYR A 22 11.69 10.76 -6.92
C TYR A 22 10.97 9.49 -7.38
N ILE A 23 9.73 9.27 -6.93
CA ILE A 23 8.92 8.09 -7.30
C ILE A 23 8.73 8.02 -8.82
N LYS A 24 8.38 9.15 -9.45
CA LYS A 24 8.26 9.25 -10.90
C LYS A 24 9.56 8.83 -11.60
N SER A 25 10.70 9.36 -11.16
CA SER A 25 12.00 9.01 -11.75
C SER A 25 12.38 7.54 -11.58
N GLU A 26 11.97 6.89 -10.48
CA GLU A 26 12.19 5.46 -10.29
C GLU A 26 11.26 4.63 -11.18
N PHE A 27 9.98 5.01 -11.31
CA PHE A 27 9.06 4.34 -12.24
C PHE A 27 9.50 4.50 -13.70
N GLU A 28 10.02 5.66 -14.11
CA GLU A 28 10.53 5.88 -15.48
C GLU A 28 11.63 4.88 -15.87
N LYS A 29 12.46 4.42 -14.90
CA LYS A 29 13.51 3.41 -15.15
C LYS A 29 12.95 2.04 -15.55
N SER A 30 11.68 1.76 -15.22
CA SER A 30 11.02 0.52 -15.61
C SER A 30 10.53 0.53 -17.08
N GLY A 31 10.52 1.69 -17.75
CA GLY A 31 9.98 1.85 -19.10
C GLY A 31 8.44 1.89 -19.16
N ALA A 32 7.77 1.97 -18.00
CA ALA A 32 6.31 2.08 -17.90
C ALA A 32 5.77 3.37 -18.52
N GLN A 33 4.47 3.37 -18.83
CA GLN A 33 3.76 4.60 -19.16
C GLN A 33 3.45 5.36 -17.88
N ILE A 34 4.03 6.54 -17.73
CA ILE A 34 3.92 7.34 -16.49
C ILE A 34 2.93 8.48 -16.68
N SER A 35 2.06 8.67 -15.70
CA SER A 35 1.17 9.83 -15.63
C SER A 35 1.08 10.41 -14.22
N GLU A 36 0.69 11.68 -14.12
CA GLU A 36 0.48 12.37 -12.84
C GLU A 36 -0.96 12.85 -12.77
N GLN A 37 -1.69 12.42 -11.75
CA GLN A 37 -3.07 12.87 -11.51
C GLN A 37 -3.03 14.04 -10.53
N THR A 38 -3.06 15.26 -11.05
CA THR A 38 -3.04 16.48 -10.22
C THR A 38 -4.43 16.83 -9.68
N PHE A 39 -4.48 17.36 -8.47
CA PHE A 39 -5.70 17.84 -7.82
C PHE A 39 -5.41 18.97 -6.83
N THR A 40 -6.42 19.77 -6.50
CA THR A 40 -6.26 20.96 -5.64
C THR A 40 -7.00 20.77 -4.32
N VAL A 41 -6.29 21.01 -3.21
CA VAL A 41 -6.83 21.02 -1.85
C VAL A 41 -6.35 22.29 -1.16
N ASP A 42 -7.26 23.08 -0.60
CA ASP A 42 -6.97 24.33 0.10
C ASP A 42 -6.06 25.30 -0.67
N GLY A 43 -6.29 25.41 -1.99
CA GLY A 43 -5.53 26.28 -2.89
C GLY A 43 -4.12 25.78 -3.24
N LYS A 44 -3.76 24.56 -2.82
CA LYS A 44 -2.47 23.91 -3.12
C LYS A 44 -2.68 22.75 -4.08
N VAL A 45 -1.75 22.56 -5.00
CA VAL A 45 -1.77 21.45 -5.96
C VAL A 45 -0.98 20.27 -5.39
N TYR A 46 -1.58 19.09 -5.44
CA TYR A 46 -0.99 17.81 -5.10
C TYR A 46 -1.14 16.87 -6.28
N ARG A 47 -0.47 15.70 -6.23
CA ARG A 47 -0.52 14.75 -7.34
C ARG A 47 -0.34 13.32 -6.90
N ASN A 48 -1.12 12.41 -7.48
CA ASN A 48 -0.76 10.99 -7.47
C ASN A 48 0.24 10.74 -8.62
N VAL A 49 1.17 9.81 -8.43
CA VAL A 49 2.09 9.35 -9.48
C VAL A 49 1.68 7.94 -9.90
N ILE A 50 1.44 7.73 -11.19
CA ILE A 50 0.86 6.51 -11.74
C ILE A 50 1.82 5.90 -12.75
N ALA A 51 2.04 4.59 -12.68
CA ALA A 51 2.77 3.81 -13.67
C ALA A 51 1.92 2.65 -14.19
N ASP A 52 1.69 2.63 -15.50
CA ASP A 52 0.91 1.61 -16.20
C ASP A 52 1.80 0.57 -16.88
N PHE A 53 1.44 -0.70 -16.70
CA PHE A 53 2.06 -1.87 -17.31
C PHE A 53 1.01 -2.74 -18.01
N GLY A 54 1.38 -3.37 -19.13
CA GLY A 54 0.46 -4.21 -19.91
C GLY A 54 -0.39 -3.42 -20.92
N ALA A 55 -1.37 -4.09 -21.53
CA ALA A 55 -2.22 -3.49 -22.56
C ALA A 55 -3.36 -2.65 -21.97
N ASN A 56 -3.63 -1.48 -22.56
CA ASN A 56 -4.39 -0.36 -21.96
C ASN A 56 -5.92 -0.43 -22.16
N ASP A 57 -6.45 -1.57 -22.58
CA ASP A 57 -7.79 -1.73 -23.18
C ASP A 57 -8.62 -2.84 -22.53
N LYS A 58 -8.17 -3.40 -21.39
CA LYS A 58 -8.88 -4.45 -20.64
C LYS A 58 -8.92 -4.13 -19.13
N GLU A 59 -9.69 -4.95 -18.42
CA GLU A 59 -9.74 -5.00 -16.95
C GLU A 59 -8.36 -4.81 -16.29
N LYS A 60 -8.30 -4.09 -15.17
CA LYS A 60 -7.04 -3.77 -14.50
C LYS A 60 -6.97 -4.22 -13.04
N ILE A 61 -5.74 -4.46 -12.59
CA ILE A 61 -5.39 -4.59 -11.17
C ILE A 61 -4.65 -3.31 -10.77
N ILE A 62 -5.01 -2.75 -9.62
CA ILE A 62 -4.38 -1.56 -9.07
C ILE A 62 -3.55 -1.98 -7.87
N VAL A 63 -2.34 -1.45 -7.74
CA VAL A 63 -1.52 -1.58 -6.53
C VAL A 63 -1.13 -0.19 -6.08
N GLY A 64 -1.36 0.17 -4.82
CA GLY A 64 -1.05 1.51 -4.36
C GLY A 64 -0.59 1.60 -2.92
N ALA A 65 0.07 2.71 -2.62
CA ALA A 65 0.63 3.08 -1.32
C ALA A 65 0.74 4.60 -1.26
N HIS A 66 0.63 5.19 -0.08
CA HIS A 66 0.80 6.64 0.08
C HIS A 66 2.26 7.03 0.31
N TYR A 67 2.61 8.25 -0.09
CA TYR A 67 3.98 8.77 0.04
C TYR A 67 4.08 9.97 0.99
N ASP A 68 2.95 10.52 1.45
CA ASP A 68 2.92 11.52 2.52
C ASP A 68 3.16 10.89 3.90
N THR A 69 3.29 11.73 4.92
CA THR A 69 3.61 11.36 6.30
C THR A 69 2.81 12.25 7.25
N ALA A 70 2.28 11.70 8.36
CA ALA A 70 1.40 12.40 9.32
C ALA A 70 1.93 13.75 9.82
N LYS A 71 3.24 13.83 10.05
CA LYS A 71 3.95 15.00 10.58
C LYS A 71 5.35 15.04 9.99
N ASP A 72 6.27 15.69 10.69
CA ASP A 72 7.71 15.73 10.40
C ASP A 72 8.43 14.40 10.70
N PHE A 73 7.71 13.28 10.74
CA PHE A 73 8.27 11.96 10.98
C PHE A 73 9.00 11.44 9.73
N SER A 74 9.90 10.48 9.93
CA SER A 74 10.61 9.82 8.82
C SER A 74 9.65 8.96 7.99
N GLY A 75 8.72 8.24 8.66
CA GLY A 75 7.71 7.42 7.98
C GLY A 75 8.35 6.29 7.18
N ALA A 76 9.36 5.63 7.76
CA ALA A 76 10.10 4.59 7.09
C ALA A 76 9.22 3.36 6.83
N ASP A 77 8.51 2.91 7.86
CA ASP A 77 7.51 1.87 7.70
C ASP A 77 6.20 2.46 7.16
N ASP A 78 5.83 3.65 7.64
CA ASP A 78 4.58 4.37 7.35
C ASP A 78 4.79 5.64 6.50
N ASN A 79 4.75 5.58 5.17
CA ASN A 79 4.59 4.38 4.35
C ASN A 79 5.66 4.28 3.24
N SER A 80 6.89 4.71 3.57
CA SER A 80 8.02 4.57 2.64
C SER A 80 8.30 3.10 2.28
N SER A 81 7.94 2.16 3.15
CA SER A 81 8.02 0.72 2.89
C SER A 81 7.08 0.31 1.75
N GLY A 82 5.83 0.78 1.74
CA GLY A 82 4.87 0.55 0.66
C GLY A 82 5.33 1.16 -0.67
N ILE A 83 5.88 2.37 -0.63
CA ILE A 83 6.46 3.02 -1.83
C ILE A 83 7.68 2.25 -2.37
N ALA A 84 8.56 1.75 -1.50
CA ALA A 84 9.65 0.86 -1.92
C ALA A 84 9.09 -0.41 -2.58
N GLY A 85 7.98 -0.94 -2.06
CA GLY A 85 7.23 -2.02 -2.68
C GLY A 85 6.75 -1.70 -4.08
N LEU A 86 6.13 -0.53 -4.30
CA LEU A 86 5.71 -0.10 -5.64
C LEU A 86 6.89 0.03 -6.60
N ILE A 87 8.01 0.64 -6.16
CA ILE A 87 9.20 0.81 -7.00
C ILE A 87 9.76 -0.55 -7.42
N GLU A 88 9.87 -1.51 -6.51
CA GLU A 88 10.38 -2.84 -6.87
C GLU A 88 9.38 -3.65 -7.72
N LEU A 89 8.08 -3.54 -7.45
CA LEU A 89 7.05 -4.10 -8.33
C LEU A 89 7.16 -3.54 -9.75
N SER A 90 7.43 -2.25 -9.90
CA SER A 90 7.63 -1.62 -11.21
C SER A 90 8.75 -2.28 -12.02
N ARG A 91 9.85 -2.64 -11.33
CA ARG A 91 11.01 -3.34 -11.92
C ARG A 91 10.68 -4.78 -12.30
N LEU A 92 9.88 -5.48 -11.50
CA LEU A 92 9.49 -6.87 -11.76
C LEU A 92 8.45 -6.98 -12.89
N LEU A 93 7.48 -6.07 -12.90
CA LEU A 93 6.41 -6.03 -13.90
C LEU A 93 6.94 -5.70 -15.30
N SER A 94 7.94 -4.82 -15.42
CA SER A 94 8.54 -4.49 -16.72
C SER A 94 9.26 -5.66 -17.41
N GLN A 95 9.58 -6.71 -16.65
CA GLN A 95 10.27 -7.91 -17.13
C GLN A 95 9.32 -9.06 -17.44
N THR A 96 8.00 -8.83 -17.35
CA THR A 96 6.99 -9.87 -17.40
C THR A 96 5.92 -9.54 -18.43
N GLU A 97 5.48 -10.55 -19.20
CA GLU A 97 4.31 -10.40 -20.05
C GLU A 97 3.04 -10.46 -19.20
N LEU A 98 2.24 -9.40 -19.27
CA LEU A 98 1.08 -9.23 -18.39
C LEU A 98 -0.22 -9.47 -19.16
N PRO A 99 -1.06 -10.42 -18.73
CA PRO A 99 -2.34 -10.70 -19.40
C PRO A 99 -3.40 -9.62 -19.14
N LEU A 100 -3.18 -8.75 -18.14
CA LEU A 100 -4.02 -7.61 -17.78
C LEU A 100 -3.18 -6.36 -17.57
N GLN A 101 -3.85 -5.21 -17.59
CA GLN A 101 -3.23 -3.96 -17.16
C GLN A 101 -2.97 -3.99 -15.65
N ILE A 102 -1.75 -3.63 -15.26
CA ILE A 102 -1.37 -3.42 -13.87
C ILE A 102 -1.02 -1.94 -13.71
N GLU A 103 -1.71 -1.27 -12.80
CA GLU A 103 -1.55 0.16 -12.52
C GLU A 103 -0.96 0.32 -11.12
N LEU A 104 0.25 0.85 -11.03
CA LEU A 104 0.89 1.20 -9.76
C LEU A 104 0.62 2.66 -9.45
N VAL A 105 0.16 2.97 -8.23
CA VAL A 105 -0.22 4.34 -7.86
C VAL A 105 0.35 4.74 -6.51
N ALA A 106 1.18 5.77 -6.51
CA ALA A 106 1.64 6.43 -5.30
C ALA A 106 0.66 7.58 -4.95
N TYR A 107 -0.02 7.45 -3.81
CA TYR A 107 -1.05 8.41 -3.37
C TYR A 107 -0.49 9.53 -2.51
N ALA A 108 -1.03 10.73 -2.70
CA ALA A 108 -0.80 11.86 -1.80
C ALA A 108 -1.94 11.99 -0.78
N LEU A 109 -1.63 12.58 0.38
CA LEU A 109 -2.61 13.04 1.37
C LEU A 109 -3.45 11.91 1.99
N GLU A 110 -2.85 10.76 2.26
CA GLU A 110 -3.49 9.73 3.07
C GLU A 110 -3.66 10.23 4.51
N GLU A 111 -2.65 10.91 5.03
CA GLU A 111 -2.49 11.14 6.46
C GLU A 111 -3.37 12.29 6.99
N PRO A 112 -3.61 12.38 8.32
CA PRO A 112 -4.27 13.53 8.92
C PRO A 112 -3.56 14.85 8.55
N PRO A 113 -4.31 15.92 8.20
CA PRO A 113 -5.75 16.11 8.41
C PRO A 113 -6.66 15.59 7.29
N TYR A 114 -6.12 15.00 6.22
CA TYR A 114 -6.90 14.61 5.03
C TYR A 114 -7.43 13.19 5.10
N PHE A 115 -6.85 12.35 5.95
CA PHE A 115 -7.32 11.00 6.23
C PHE A 115 -8.84 10.93 6.40
N ALA A 116 -9.47 9.93 5.78
CA ALA A 116 -10.93 9.72 5.76
C ALA A 116 -11.76 10.72 4.97
N THR A 117 -11.15 11.65 4.24
CA THR A 117 -11.88 12.66 3.46
C THR A 117 -11.82 12.38 1.96
N GLN A 118 -12.61 13.13 1.19
CA GLN A 118 -12.56 13.08 -0.28
C GLN A 118 -11.33 13.80 -0.86
N GLN A 119 -10.48 14.38 -0.01
CA GLN A 119 -9.27 15.09 -0.41
C GLN A 119 -8.06 14.15 -0.52
N MET A 120 -8.18 12.91 -0.03
CA MET A 120 -7.15 11.88 -0.19
C MET A 120 -6.92 11.56 -1.67
N GLY A 121 -5.65 11.40 -2.06
CA GLY A 121 -5.26 11.01 -3.41
C GLY A 121 -5.92 9.71 -3.87
N SER A 122 -6.06 8.73 -2.96
CA SER A 122 -6.76 7.48 -3.26
C SER A 122 -8.26 7.66 -3.52
N PHE A 123 -8.93 8.61 -2.86
CA PHE A 123 -10.32 8.94 -3.18
C PHE A 123 -10.42 9.58 -4.57
N ILE A 124 -9.57 10.56 -4.87
CA ILE A 124 -9.53 11.23 -6.18
C ILE A 124 -9.27 10.23 -7.30
N HIS A 125 -8.41 9.24 -7.07
CA HIS A 125 -8.12 8.18 -8.02
C HIS A 125 -9.30 7.21 -8.18
N ALA A 126 -9.84 6.66 -7.08
CA ALA A 126 -10.97 5.74 -7.14
C ALA A 126 -12.23 6.38 -7.77
N ASP A 127 -12.48 7.67 -7.51
CA ASP A 127 -13.59 8.41 -8.11
C ASP A 127 -13.39 8.66 -9.61
N SER A 128 -12.15 8.90 -10.06
CA SER A 128 -11.84 9.05 -11.48
C SER A 128 -12.09 7.74 -12.25
N LEU A 129 -11.69 6.60 -11.68
CA LEU A 129 -11.98 5.27 -12.23
C LEU A 129 -13.49 5.04 -12.34
N LYS A 130 -14.26 5.47 -11.33
CA LYS A 130 -15.71 5.30 -11.32
C LYS A 130 -16.39 6.13 -12.40
N LYS A 131 -15.94 7.37 -12.58
CA LYS A 131 -16.41 8.28 -13.64
C LYS A 131 -16.08 7.76 -15.04
N GLN A 132 -14.95 7.07 -15.18
CA GLN A 132 -14.53 6.43 -16.43
C GLN A 132 -15.17 5.06 -16.66
N ASN A 133 -15.95 4.56 -15.69
CA ASN A 133 -16.50 3.20 -15.69
C ASN A 133 -15.41 2.14 -15.93
N ALA A 134 -14.23 2.33 -15.31
CA ALA A 134 -13.10 1.43 -15.42
C ALA A 134 -13.44 0.06 -14.80
N ASN A 135 -13.05 -1.01 -15.49
CA ASN A 135 -13.21 -2.37 -15.00
C ASN A 135 -12.01 -2.73 -14.11
N VAL A 136 -12.18 -2.59 -12.79
CA VAL A 136 -11.15 -2.89 -11.80
C VAL A 136 -11.41 -4.26 -11.18
N ARG A 137 -10.51 -5.21 -11.43
CA ARG A 137 -10.58 -6.57 -10.85
C ARG A 137 -10.37 -6.54 -9.35
N LEU A 138 -9.31 -5.85 -8.93
CA LEU A 138 -8.84 -5.78 -7.56
C LEU A 138 -7.94 -4.55 -7.38
N MET A 139 -8.09 -3.87 -6.25
CA MET A 139 -7.08 -2.95 -5.72
C MET A 139 -6.34 -3.60 -4.55
N ILE A 140 -5.01 -3.51 -4.55
CA ILE A 140 -4.12 -3.99 -3.50
C ILE A 140 -3.44 -2.76 -2.88
N CYS A 141 -3.70 -2.50 -1.62
CA CYS A 141 -3.04 -1.46 -0.85
C CYS A 141 -1.83 -2.05 -0.12
N LEU A 142 -0.66 -1.45 -0.28
CA LEU A 142 0.53 -1.76 0.52
C LEU A 142 0.60 -0.73 1.65
N GLU A 143 0.47 -1.21 2.88
CA GLU A 143 0.38 -0.37 4.07
C GLU A 143 1.30 -0.93 5.15
N MET A 144 2.42 -0.27 5.41
CA MET A 144 3.43 -0.71 6.40
C MET A 144 3.83 -2.18 6.19
N ILE A 145 4.84 -2.42 5.37
CA ILE A 145 5.26 -3.77 4.98
C ILE A 145 6.69 -4.10 5.41
N GLY A 146 7.28 -3.28 6.27
CA GLY A 146 8.70 -3.31 6.58
C GLY A 146 9.05 -3.73 8.01
N TYR A 147 8.12 -3.67 8.97
CA TYR A 147 8.43 -3.94 10.38
C TYR A 147 8.09 -5.37 10.82
N PHE A 148 9.15 -6.13 11.14
CA PHE A 148 9.05 -7.51 11.60
C PHE A 148 9.83 -7.72 12.90
N THR A 149 9.34 -8.63 13.74
CA THR A 149 10.03 -9.01 14.97
C THR A 149 9.70 -10.44 15.38
N ASP A 150 10.72 -11.19 15.80
CA ASP A 150 10.60 -12.56 16.30
C ASP A 150 10.40 -12.64 17.82
N GLU A 151 10.29 -11.49 18.49
CA GLU A 151 10.04 -11.40 19.93
C GLU A 151 8.65 -11.95 20.29
N ASN A 152 8.56 -12.67 21.39
CA ASN A 152 7.28 -13.16 21.90
C ASN A 152 6.39 -11.98 22.32
N ASP A 153 5.08 -12.14 22.13
CA ASP A 153 4.06 -11.15 22.53
C ASP A 153 4.26 -9.75 21.92
N SER A 154 4.95 -9.69 20.77
CA SER A 154 5.18 -8.47 20.00
C SER A 154 3.99 -8.07 19.13
N GLN A 155 3.03 -8.98 18.93
CA GLN A 155 1.83 -8.74 18.13
C GLN A 155 0.59 -8.51 19.00
N ASN A 156 -0.03 -7.33 18.84
CA ASN A 156 -1.34 -7.04 19.40
C ASN A 156 -2.46 -7.21 18.37
N TYR A 157 -3.71 -7.17 18.84
CA TYR A 157 -4.88 -7.33 17.98
C TYR A 157 -6.01 -6.42 18.47
N PRO A 158 -6.91 -5.98 17.57
CA PRO A 158 -8.07 -5.17 17.95
C PRO A 158 -8.98 -5.87 18.95
N VAL A 159 -9.07 -7.21 18.88
CA VAL A 159 -9.93 -8.04 19.72
C VAL A 159 -9.11 -9.20 20.29
N SER A 160 -9.16 -9.39 21.62
CA SER A 160 -8.35 -10.42 22.30
C SER A 160 -8.64 -11.84 21.82
N LEU A 161 -9.84 -12.13 21.33
CA LEU A 161 -10.21 -13.45 20.78
C LEU A 161 -9.34 -13.84 19.57
N LEU A 162 -8.85 -12.86 18.80
CA LEU A 162 -7.99 -13.10 17.64
C LEU A 162 -6.66 -13.77 18.04
N LYS A 163 -6.21 -13.58 19.30
CA LYS A 163 -5.01 -14.25 19.83
C LYS A 163 -5.10 -15.78 19.85
N LEU A 164 -6.30 -16.36 19.72
CA LEU A 164 -6.49 -17.81 19.58
C LEU A 164 -6.21 -18.34 18.17
N PHE A 165 -6.24 -17.46 17.16
CA PHE A 165 -6.16 -17.85 15.75
C PHE A 165 -4.93 -17.29 15.03
N TYR A 166 -4.33 -16.23 15.57
CA TYR A 166 -3.19 -15.53 14.98
C TYR A 166 -1.99 -15.52 15.94
N PRO A 167 -0.75 -15.49 15.42
CA PRO A 167 0.46 -15.70 16.23
C PRO A 167 0.74 -14.55 17.20
N SER A 168 1.47 -14.82 18.28
CA SER A 168 1.91 -13.79 19.24
C SER A 168 3.13 -13.00 18.77
N LYS A 169 3.89 -13.54 17.81
CA LYS A 169 5.06 -12.89 17.20
C LYS A 169 4.67 -12.05 16.00
N GLY A 170 5.25 -10.86 15.86
CA GLY A 170 5.07 -9.97 14.72
C GLY A 170 5.96 -10.29 13.52
N ASN A 171 6.06 -11.56 13.11
CA ASN A 171 6.95 -12.01 12.02
C ASN A 171 6.18 -12.50 10.78
N PHE A 172 5.04 -11.88 10.48
CA PHE A 172 4.12 -12.29 9.42
C PHE A 172 3.50 -11.09 8.70
N ILE A 173 2.86 -11.33 7.55
CA ILE A 173 2.03 -10.34 6.84
C ILE A 173 0.56 -10.76 6.90
N VAL A 174 -0.34 -9.78 6.85
CA VAL A 174 -1.79 -10.00 6.79
C VAL A 174 -2.36 -9.41 5.51
N VAL A 175 -3.20 -10.19 4.83
CA VAL A 175 -4.14 -9.69 3.84
C VAL A 175 -5.47 -9.36 4.52
N VAL A 176 -5.79 -8.08 4.61
CA VAL A 176 -7.04 -7.56 5.16
C VAL A 176 -8.02 -7.28 4.02
N GLY A 177 -9.21 -7.85 4.08
CA GLY A 177 -10.28 -7.58 3.11
C GLY A 177 -11.59 -7.18 3.78
N SER A 178 -12.50 -6.59 3.01
CA SER A 178 -13.82 -6.23 3.51
C SER A 178 -14.66 -7.47 3.81
N PHE A 179 -15.64 -7.29 4.70
CA PHE A 179 -16.64 -8.32 4.99
C PHE A 179 -17.46 -8.66 3.73
N GLY A 180 -17.65 -9.94 3.43
CA GLY A 180 -18.32 -10.41 2.21
C GLY A 180 -17.38 -10.72 1.03
N ASN A 181 -16.17 -10.17 1.00
CA ASN A 181 -15.16 -10.41 -0.05
C ASN A 181 -14.15 -11.53 0.28
N GLY A 182 -14.57 -12.50 1.10
CA GLY A 182 -13.69 -13.54 1.64
C GLY A 182 -13.03 -14.44 0.60
N LEU A 183 -13.65 -14.63 -0.58
CA LEU A 183 -13.05 -15.44 -1.65
C LEU A 183 -11.83 -14.73 -2.25
N THR A 184 -11.93 -13.44 -2.54
CA THR A 184 -10.83 -12.62 -3.09
C THR A 184 -9.64 -12.59 -2.15
N THR A 185 -9.88 -12.32 -0.86
CA THR A 185 -8.85 -12.31 0.18
C THR A 185 -8.15 -13.66 0.31
N ARG A 186 -8.92 -14.77 0.28
CA ARG A 186 -8.36 -16.13 0.37
C ARG A 186 -7.54 -16.48 -0.88
N ARG A 187 -8.01 -16.12 -2.07
CA ARG A 187 -7.29 -16.36 -3.34
C ARG A 187 -5.97 -15.60 -3.35
N LEU A 188 -5.98 -14.30 -3.02
CA LEU A 188 -4.76 -13.50 -2.93
C LEU A 188 -3.76 -14.14 -1.96
N LYS A 189 -4.18 -14.45 -0.73
CA LYS A 189 -3.31 -15.10 0.25
C LYS A 189 -2.73 -16.42 -0.28
N ALA A 190 -3.55 -17.27 -0.88
CA ALA A 190 -3.09 -18.55 -1.42
C ALA A 190 -2.01 -18.36 -2.49
N SER A 191 -2.19 -17.40 -3.39
CA SER A 191 -1.19 -17.05 -4.39
C SER A 191 0.10 -16.49 -3.76
N MET A 192 -0.02 -15.63 -2.74
CA MET A 192 1.14 -15.09 -2.01
C MET A 192 1.96 -16.19 -1.30
N ILE A 193 1.31 -17.12 -0.60
CA ILE A 193 1.99 -18.22 0.12
C ILE A 193 2.80 -19.10 -0.84
N SER A 194 2.33 -19.28 -2.07
CA SER A 194 3.04 -20.08 -3.06
C SER A 194 4.34 -19.43 -3.58
N GLY A 195 4.51 -18.12 -3.36
CA GLY A 195 5.63 -17.35 -3.89
C GLY A 195 6.86 -17.30 -2.98
N VAL A 196 6.70 -17.40 -1.66
CA VAL A 196 7.79 -17.15 -0.71
C VAL A 196 7.64 -17.93 0.61
N ASP A 197 8.76 -18.14 1.28
CA ASP A 197 8.79 -18.60 2.67
C ASP A 197 8.63 -17.42 3.65
N LEU A 198 7.40 -16.94 3.80
CA LEU A 198 6.97 -15.93 4.75
C LEU A 198 5.60 -16.35 5.33
N PRO A 199 5.37 -16.29 6.65
CA PRO A 199 4.03 -16.52 7.19
C PRO A 199 3.06 -15.44 6.72
N ILE A 200 1.98 -15.85 6.06
CA ILE A 200 0.95 -14.93 5.53
C ILE A 200 -0.41 -15.38 6.03
N TYR A 201 -1.09 -14.46 6.69
CA TYR A 201 -2.43 -14.65 7.22
C TYR A 201 -3.43 -13.77 6.47
N SER A 202 -4.71 -13.99 6.74
CA SER A 202 -5.77 -13.16 6.18
C SER A 202 -6.87 -12.93 7.21
N ILE A 203 -7.51 -11.78 7.14
CA ILE A 203 -8.72 -11.49 7.89
C ILE A 203 -9.72 -10.76 6.99
N ASN A 204 -10.99 -11.13 7.13
CA ASN A 204 -12.09 -10.33 6.61
C ASN A 204 -12.84 -9.79 7.81
N ALA A 205 -12.79 -8.48 7.99
CA ALA A 205 -13.38 -7.80 9.14
C ALA A 205 -14.27 -6.66 8.67
N PRO A 206 -15.31 -6.31 9.44
CA PRO A 206 -16.09 -5.11 9.18
C PRO A 206 -15.22 -3.84 9.31
N ASP A 207 -15.50 -2.85 8.46
CA ASP A 207 -14.75 -1.59 8.38
C ASP A 207 -14.78 -0.77 9.69
N PHE A 208 -15.72 -1.04 10.61
CA PHE A 208 -15.77 -0.38 11.92
C PHE A 208 -14.73 -0.92 12.92
N VAL A 209 -14.05 -2.02 12.61
CA VAL A 209 -12.97 -2.55 13.45
C VAL A 209 -11.74 -1.67 13.24
N ASN A 210 -11.23 -1.08 14.33
CA ASN A 210 -10.07 -0.18 14.28
C ASN A 210 -8.89 -0.84 13.55
N GLY A 211 -8.26 -0.10 12.63
CA GLY A 211 -7.14 -0.57 11.80
C GLY A 211 -7.52 -1.38 10.56
N VAL A 212 -8.79 -1.73 10.35
CA VAL A 212 -9.22 -2.49 9.15
C VAL A 212 -9.42 -1.59 7.94
N ASP A 213 -9.90 -0.36 8.13
CA ASP A 213 -10.08 0.65 7.09
C ASP A 213 -9.00 1.75 7.12
N PHE A 214 -7.90 1.54 7.84
CA PHE A 214 -6.83 2.53 8.02
C PHE A 214 -5.76 2.43 6.92
N SER A 215 -6.19 2.63 5.67
CA SER A 215 -5.32 3.02 4.55
C SER A 215 -6.18 3.34 3.31
N ASP A 216 -5.53 3.55 2.17
CA ASP A 216 -6.12 3.99 0.90
C ASP A 216 -7.22 3.07 0.34
N HIS A 217 -7.20 1.77 0.63
CA HIS A 217 -8.19 0.79 0.16
C HIS A 217 -9.62 1.13 0.60
N ARG A 218 -9.79 1.87 1.71
CA ARG A 218 -11.10 2.30 2.20
C ARG A 218 -11.88 3.12 1.18
N ASN A 219 -11.20 3.95 0.40
CA ASN A 219 -11.83 4.82 -0.58
C ASN A 219 -12.36 4.00 -1.77
N TYR A 220 -11.66 2.91 -2.09
CA TYR A 220 -12.11 1.91 -3.05
C TYR A 220 -13.35 1.17 -2.55
N TRP A 221 -13.35 0.71 -1.30
CA TRP A 221 -14.56 0.10 -0.70
C TRP A 221 -15.75 1.05 -0.72
N LYS A 222 -15.57 2.31 -0.32
CA LYS A 222 -16.60 3.36 -0.34
C LYS A 222 -17.22 3.57 -1.72
N LEU A 223 -16.43 3.39 -2.78
CA LEU A 223 -16.87 3.57 -4.16
C LEU A 223 -17.37 2.28 -4.83
N GLY A 224 -17.30 1.14 -4.13
CA GLY A 224 -17.86 -0.14 -4.55
C GLY A 224 -16.85 -1.08 -5.22
N TYR A 225 -15.56 -0.81 -5.12
CA TYR A 225 -14.51 -1.66 -5.67
C TYR A 225 -14.10 -2.76 -4.69
N ASN A 226 -13.68 -3.89 -5.25
CA ASN A 226 -12.98 -4.92 -4.50
C ASN A 226 -11.56 -4.43 -4.20
N ALA A 227 -11.24 -4.29 -2.91
CA ALA A 227 -9.91 -3.92 -2.46
C ALA A 227 -9.46 -4.77 -1.26
N VAL A 228 -8.15 -4.91 -1.12
CA VAL A 228 -7.48 -5.57 0.01
C VAL A 228 -6.27 -4.74 0.43
N MET A 229 -5.91 -4.83 1.70
CA MET A 229 -4.70 -4.25 2.26
C MET A 229 -3.72 -5.35 2.64
N ILE A 230 -2.45 -5.19 2.28
CA ILE A 230 -1.34 -6.03 2.69
C ILE A 230 -0.53 -5.23 3.69
N THR A 231 -0.43 -5.73 4.91
CA THR A 231 0.19 -5.00 6.02
C THR A 231 0.92 -5.91 6.99
N ASP A 232 1.92 -5.34 7.66
CA ASP A 232 2.58 -5.87 8.85
C ASP A 232 1.79 -5.61 10.13
N THR A 233 0.53 -5.19 10.03
CA THR A 233 -0.41 -4.86 11.11
C THR A 233 -0.13 -3.53 11.82
N ALA A 234 0.74 -2.68 11.27
CA ALA A 234 0.88 -1.28 11.63
C ALA A 234 1.06 -1.08 13.15
N PHE A 235 0.31 -0.16 13.75
CA PHE A 235 0.35 0.17 15.18
C PHE A 235 0.03 -0.99 16.13
N TYR A 236 -0.53 -2.12 15.64
CA TYR A 236 -0.66 -3.32 16.46
C TYR A 236 0.68 -4.03 16.72
N ARG A 237 1.70 -3.75 15.91
CA ARG A 237 3.04 -4.31 15.99
C ARG A 237 4.12 -3.24 16.17
N ASN A 238 4.15 -2.26 15.27
CA ASN A 238 5.19 -1.23 15.23
C ASN A 238 4.92 -0.16 16.30
N LYS A 239 5.65 -0.24 17.41
CA LYS A 239 5.59 0.75 18.52
C LYS A 239 6.14 2.13 18.13
N ASN A 240 6.73 2.26 16.94
CA ASN A 240 7.27 3.52 16.43
C ASN A 240 6.28 4.26 15.52
N TYR A 241 5.10 3.70 15.24
CA TYR A 241 4.05 4.33 14.44
C TYR A 241 3.77 5.77 14.87
N HIS A 242 3.68 6.69 13.91
CA HIS A 242 3.52 8.13 14.13
C HIS A 242 4.54 8.71 15.14
N SER A 243 5.83 8.38 14.97
CA SER A 243 6.90 8.95 15.76
C SER A 243 8.20 9.13 14.97
N ASN A 244 9.11 9.98 15.48
CA ASN A 244 10.47 10.15 14.92
C ASN A 244 11.32 8.88 14.93
N ASN A 245 10.86 7.86 15.65
CA ASN A 245 11.53 6.59 15.78
C ASN A 245 11.16 5.63 14.64
N ASP A 246 10.21 5.96 13.76
CA ASP A 246 9.92 5.14 12.58
C ASP A 246 10.97 5.36 11.48
N THR A 247 12.16 4.79 11.67
CA THR A 247 13.35 5.03 10.86
C THR A 247 13.75 3.82 10.03
N SER A 248 14.56 4.06 8.98
CA SER A 248 14.88 3.03 7.99
C SER A 248 15.69 1.85 8.55
N GLU A 249 16.42 2.06 9.65
CA GLU A 249 17.23 1.04 10.31
C GLU A 249 16.38 0.03 11.11
N LYS A 250 15.09 0.33 11.34
CA LYS A 250 14.18 -0.56 12.05
C LYS A 250 13.44 -1.54 11.16
N LEU A 251 13.59 -1.40 9.84
CA LEU A 251 12.93 -2.28 8.87
C LEU A 251 13.71 -3.58 8.69
N ASP A 252 12.99 -4.68 8.49
CA ASP A 252 13.53 -5.97 8.09
C ASP A 252 13.45 -6.09 6.56
N TYR A 253 14.49 -5.59 5.89
CA TYR A 253 14.55 -5.60 4.42
C TYR A 253 14.42 -7.00 3.80
N PRO A 254 15.05 -8.07 4.34
CA PRO A 254 14.84 -9.42 3.83
C PRO A 254 13.38 -9.87 3.84
N ARG A 255 12.64 -9.63 4.93
CA ARG A 255 11.20 -10.00 4.99
C ARG A 255 10.33 -9.07 4.18
N MET A 256 10.65 -7.78 4.12
CA MET A 256 9.99 -6.81 3.24
C MET A 256 10.10 -7.22 1.77
N ALA A 257 11.30 -7.64 1.32
CA ALA A 257 11.51 -8.16 -0.03
C ALA A 257 10.62 -9.38 -0.32
N LYS A 258 10.53 -10.32 0.63
CA LYS A 258 9.60 -11.46 0.52
C LYS A 258 8.14 -11.01 0.41
N THR A 259 7.70 -9.98 1.13
CA THR A 259 6.35 -9.42 0.99
C THR A 259 6.10 -8.91 -0.42
N ILE A 260 7.08 -8.23 -1.02
CA ILE A 260 7.00 -7.69 -2.38
C ILE A 260 6.97 -8.83 -3.41
N GLU A 261 7.84 -9.82 -3.29
CA GLU A 261 7.87 -11.02 -4.13
C GLU A 261 6.54 -11.81 -4.06
N ALA A 262 5.99 -11.97 -2.85
CA ALA A 262 4.69 -12.61 -2.64
C ALA A 262 3.56 -11.84 -3.32
N THR A 263 3.59 -10.51 -3.21
CA THR A 263 2.62 -9.61 -3.84
C THR A 263 2.70 -9.71 -5.36
N PHE A 264 3.92 -9.68 -5.92
CA PHE A 264 4.16 -9.88 -7.35
C PHE A 264 3.60 -11.23 -7.83
N ALA A 265 3.92 -12.33 -7.15
CA ALA A 265 3.40 -13.66 -7.50
C ALA A 265 1.87 -13.69 -7.48
N ALA A 266 1.25 -13.02 -6.52
CA ALA A 266 -0.20 -12.92 -6.42
C ALA A 266 -0.83 -12.07 -7.53
N ILE A 267 -0.19 -10.96 -7.92
CA ILE A 267 -0.60 -10.15 -9.08
C ILE A 267 -0.61 -11.01 -10.35
N ILE A 268 0.49 -11.73 -10.62
CA ILE A 268 0.60 -12.60 -11.81
C ILE A 268 -0.48 -13.68 -11.78
N GLU A 269 -0.72 -14.35 -10.65
CA GLU A 269 -1.73 -15.41 -10.58
C GLU A 269 -3.17 -14.89 -10.69
N ILE A 270 -3.46 -13.71 -10.15
CA ILE A 270 -4.80 -13.09 -10.26
C ILE A 270 -5.02 -12.48 -11.64
N SER A 271 -3.95 -12.12 -12.34
CA SER A 271 -4.04 -11.56 -13.70
C SER A 271 -4.46 -12.58 -14.75
N LYS A 272 -4.25 -13.88 -14.48
CA LYS A 272 -4.73 -14.99 -15.34
C LYS A 272 -6.26 -15.06 -15.35
#